data_AF-A0A520IZ23-F1
#
_entry.id   AF-A0A520IZ23-F1
#
_cell.length_a   1.000
_cell.length_b   1.000
_cell.length_c   1.000
_cell.angle_alpha   90.00
_cell.angle_beta   90.00
_cell.angle_gamma   90.00
#
_symmetry.space_group_name_H-M   'P 1'
#
loop_
_entity.id
_entity.type
_entity.pdbx_description
1 polymer ?
#
loop_
_entity_poly.entity_id
_entity_poly.type
_entity_poly.pdbx_seq_one_letter_code
_entity_poly.pdbx_strand_id
1 'polypeptide(L)'
;MVIRNTVFLIVLCFMNLKAQDSLEIANTHRFYEKSFVTEIKSISPSGKHIILLNSNQYGKEEYKIFNTITQRSDTILKGMKYYFLKDDQLVVQDLKRVRFQNLKKEEHSDIEGHFVVRPLQSKNAVLLFSKKDRVLAKYDTFGKKDWNHFAIAQYEIDRDETIVISCSDDSLSKTDILTGRTKSIALDEPISKLQITDKLIVALIAHKKSIRLKTGKKQKPKACL
;
A
#
# COMPACT_ATOMS: atom_id res chain seq x y z
N MET A 1 41.27 49.72 -32.76
CA MET A 1 39.81 49.82 -32.52
C MET A 1 39.05 48.67 -33.20
N VAL A 2 39.48 47.42 -32.99
CA VAL A 2 38.90 46.22 -33.66
C VAL A 2 38.48 45.19 -32.62
N ILE A 3 39.30 44.99 -31.58
CA ILE A 3 39.07 44.03 -30.48
C ILE A 3 37.78 44.31 -29.68
N ARG A 4 37.39 45.58 -29.51
CA ARG A 4 36.18 45.95 -28.74
C ARG A 4 34.88 45.53 -29.44
N ASN A 5 34.86 45.53 -30.77
CA ASN A 5 33.67 45.12 -31.54
C ASN A 5 33.56 43.60 -31.63
N THR A 6 34.68 42.87 -31.67
CA THR A 6 34.69 41.39 -31.71
C THR A 6 34.21 40.79 -30.38
N VAL A 7 34.65 41.33 -29.24
CA VAL A 7 34.21 40.87 -27.92
C VAL A 7 32.71 41.12 -27.70
N PHE A 8 32.19 42.26 -28.17
CA PHE A 8 30.77 42.59 -28.05
C PHE A 8 29.88 41.65 -28.87
N LEU A 9 30.30 41.29 -30.08
CA LEU A 9 29.61 40.31 -30.94
C LEU A 9 29.60 38.90 -30.32
N ILE A 10 30.70 38.47 -29.73
CA ILE A 10 30.80 37.17 -29.07
C ILE A 10 29.85 37.09 -27.86
N VAL A 11 29.79 38.14 -27.03
CA VAL A 11 28.88 38.21 -25.87
C VAL A 11 27.40 38.20 -26.31
N LEU A 12 27.06 38.90 -27.40
CA LEU A 12 25.71 38.87 -27.98
C LEU A 12 25.32 37.50 -28.53
N CYS A 13 26.26 36.76 -29.13
CA CYS A 13 26.01 35.39 -29.58
C CYS A 13 25.76 34.43 -28.41
N PHE A 14 26.52 34.56 -27.30
CA PHE A 14 26.33 33.70 -26.12
C PHE A 14 25.05 33.99 -25.33
N MET A 15 24.54 35.22 -25.34
CA MET A 15 23.26 35.55 -24.70
C MET A 15 22.05 35.07 -25.50
N ASN A 16 22.14 35.02 -26.84
CA ASN A 16 21.04 34.55 -27.69
C ASN A 16 20.90 33.01 -27.69
N LEU A 17 22.02 32.26 -27.55
CA LEU A 17 21.99 30.79 -27.50
C LEU A 17 21.22 30.25 -26.28
N LYS A 18 21.25 30.93 -25.12
CA LYS A 18 20.54 30.47 -23.92
C LYS A 18 19.04 30.77 -23.91
N ALA A 19 18.61 31.81 -24.62
CA ALA A 19 17.21 32.23 -24.65
C ALA A 19 16.35 31.31 -25.52
N GLN A 20 16.88 30.88 -26.67
CA GLN A 20 16.19 30.04 -27.64
C GLN A 20 15.86 28.65 -27.08
N ASP A 21 16.82 28.01 -26.40
CA ASP A 21 16.63 26.72 -25.74
C ASP A 21 15.55 26.79 -24.65
N SER A 22 15.53 27.87 -23.85
CA SER A 22 14.54 28.02 -22.76
C SER A 22 13.09 28.12 -23.27
N LEU A 23 12.89 28.81 -24.39
CA LEU A 23 11.56 29.02 -24.96
C LEU A 23 11.05 27.75 -25.64
N GLU A 24 11.95 27.04 -26.32
CA GLU A 24 11.66 25.76 -26.96
C GLU A 24 11.39 24.66 -25.92
N ILE A 25 12.18 24.60 -24.84
CA ILE A 25 11.93 23.72 -23.69
C ILE A 25 10.57 24.06 -23.03
N ALA A 26 10.27 25.34 -22.81
CA ALA A 26 8.99 25.77 -22.25
C ALA A 26 7.80 25.41 -23.15
N ASN A 27 7.92 25.59 -24.47
CA ASN A 27 6.90 25.22 -25.43
C ASN A 27 6.69 23.71 -25.49
N THR A 28 7.77 22.94 -25.42
CA THR A 28 7.71 21.47 -25.37
C THR A 28 7.01 21.02 -24.08
N HIS A 29 7.34 21.63 -22.93
CA HIS A 29 6.68 21.36 -21.65
C HIS A 29 5.17 21.65 -21.70
N ARG A 30 4.79 22.78 -22.32
CA ARG A 30 3.39 23.20 -22.51
C ARG A 30 2.62 22.27 -23.46
N PHE A 31 3.30 21.69 -24.45
CA PHE A 31 2.71 20.67 -25.33
C PHE A 31 2.48 19.36 -24.58
N TYR A 32 3.44 18.95 -23.74
CA TYR A 32 3.28 17.77 -22.88
C TYR A 32 2.15 17.91 -21.85
N GLU A 33 1.92 19.12 -21.32
CA GLU A 33 0.83 19.41 -20.37
C GLU A 33 -0.57 19.20 -20.94
N LYS A 34 -0.78 19.41 -22.25
CA LYS A 34 -2.09 19.21 -22.89
C LYS A 34 -2.49 17.73 -23.04
N SER A 35 -1.56 16.81 -22.82
CA SER A 35 -1.74 15.38 -23.13
C SER A 35 -1.88 14.50 -21.90
N PHE A 36 -2.14 15.09 -20.72
CA PHE A 36 -2.32 14.31 -19.50
C PHE A 36 -3.75 13.77 -19.39
N VAL A 37 -3.83 12.47 -19.11
CA VAL A 37 -5.05 11.79 -18.64
C VAL A 37 -4.95 11.62 -17.14
N THR A 38 -6.01 12.01 -16.43
CA THR A 38 -6.10 11.88 -14.97
C THR A 38 -6.90 10.64 -14.59
N GLU A 39 -6.30 9.77 -13.80
CA GLU A 39 -6.94 8.60 -13.22
C GLU A 39 -7.08 8.77 -11.70
N ILE A 40 -8.23 8.37 -11.16
CA ILE A 40 -8.44 8.32 -9.71
C ILE A 40 -7.88 7.00 -9.16
N LYS A 41 -6.90 7.09 -8.28
CA LYS A 41 -6.26 5.92 -7.64
C LYS A 41 -6.91 5.52 -6.31
N SER A 42 -7.41 6.50 -5.56
CA SER A 42 -8.06 6.26 -4.27
C SER A 42 -8.85 7.49 -3.83
N ILE A 43 -9.90 7.29 -3.04
CA ILE A 43 -10.75 8.35 -2.50
C ILE A 43 -10.87 8.12 -1.00
N SER A 44 -10.77 9.18 -0.20
CA SER A 44 -10.96 9.09 1.24
C SER A 44 -12.42 8.81 1.60
N PRO A 45 -12.74 8.24 2.77
CA PRO A 45 -14.11 7.84 3.12
C PRO A 45 -15.17 8.93 2.94
N SER A 46 -14.89 10.20 3.27
CA SER A 46 -15.82 11.31 3.05
C SER A 46 -15.70 11.97 1.67
N GLY A 47 -14.74 11.55 0.85
CA GLY A 47 -14.39 12.23 -0.40
C GLY A 47 -13.58 13.52 -0.22
N LYS A 48 -13.13 13.82 1.01
CA LYS A 48 -12.29 14.99 1.29
C LYS A 48 -10.99 14.99 0.48
N HIS A 49 -10.35 13.84 0.34
CA HIS A 49 -9.11 13.70 -0.40
C HIS A 49 -9.23 12.68 -1.53
N ILE A 50 -8.61 12.99 -2.67
CA ILE A 50 -8.58 12.13 -3.85
C ILE A 50 -7.12 12.00 -4.30
N ILE A 51 -6.65 10.76 -4.49
CA ILE A 51 -5.34 10.49 -5.09
C ILE A 51 -5.53 10.40 -6.61
N LEU A 52 -4.77 11.21 -7.33
CA LEU A 52 -4.80 11.34 -8.77
C LEU A 52 -3.46 10.88 -9.36
N LEU A 53 -3.53 10.12 -10.44
CA LEU A 53 -2.40 9.87 -11.34
C LEU A 53 -2.65 10.65 -12.62
N ASN A 54 -1.83 11.66 -12.89
CA ASN A 54 -1.76 12.29 -14.19
C ASN A 54 -0.69 11.57 -14.99
N SER A 55 -1.06 10.95 -16.10
CA SER A 55 -0.11 10.28 -17.01
C SER A 55 -0.25 10.79 -18.43
N ASN A 56 0.82 10.77 -19.21
CA ASN A 56 0.77 11.08 -20.64
C ASN A 56 1.33 9.93 -21.49
N GLN A 57 1.10 10.01 -22.80
CA GLN A 57 1.55 8.99 -23.77
C GLN A 57 3.08 8.79 -23.86
N TYR A 58 3.86 9.67 -23.22
CA TYR A 58 5.32 9.62 -23.20
C TYR A 58 5.85 8.99 -21.91
N GLY A 59 4.97 8.44 -21.06
CA GLY A 59 5.35 7.74 -19.83
C GLY A 59 5.66 8.66 -18.64
N LYS A 60 5.38 9.96 -18.75
CA LYS A 60 5.47 10.87 -17.59
C LYS A 60 4.28 10.63 -16.67
N GLU A 61 4.54 10.33 -15.40
CA GLU A 61 3.54 10.09 -14.36
C GLU A 61 3.72 11.07 -13.20
N GLU A 62 2.64 11.76 -12.83
CA GLU A 62 2.60 12.65 -11.67
C GLU A 62 1.49 12.20 -10.71
N TYR A 63 1.88 11.84 -9.49
CA TYR A 63 0.95 11.48 -8.43
C TYR A 63 0.65 12.71 -7.59
N LYS A 64 -0.64 13.02 -7.43
CA LYS A 64 -1.13 14.18 -6.67
C LYS A 64 -2.18 13.75 -5.66
N ILE A 65 -2.26 14.47 -4.57
CA ILE A 65 -3.40 14.45 -3.65
C ILE A 65 -4.19 15.74 -3.82
N PHE A 66 -5.47 15.62 -4.12
CA PHE A 66 -6.39 16.74 -4.28
C PHE A 66 -7.34 16.81 -3.08
N ASN A 67 -7.43 17.97 -2.44
CA ASN A 67 -8.36 18.25 -1.37
C ASN A 67 -9.62 18.92 -1.96
N THR A 68 -10.75 18.24 -1.87
CA THR A 68 -12.01 18.68 -2.48
C THR A 68 -12.63 19.90 -1.81
N ILE A 69 -12.28 20.16 -0.54
CA ILE A 69 -12.77 21.31 0.23
C ILE A 69 -11.97 22.56 -0.12
N THR A 70 -10.63 22.46 -0.11
CA THR A 70 -9.76 23.63 -0.37
C THR A 70 -9.44 23.83 -1.86
N GLN A 71 -9.78 22.85 -2.70
CA GLN A 71 -9.45 22.79 -4.14
C GLN A 71 -7.95 22.89 -4.43
N ARG A 72 -7.11 22.51 -3.46
CA ARG A 72 -5.66 22.47 -3.61
C ARG A 72 -5.18 21.08 -3.96
N SER A 73 -4.13 21.01 -4.76
CA SER A 73 -3.44 19.77 -5.10
C SER A 73 -1.98 19.84 -4.70
N ASP A 74 -1.51 18.82 -4.00
CA ASP A 74 -0.10 18.67 -3.62
C ASP A 74 0.48 17.41 -4.24
N THR A 75 1.79 17.43 -4.50
CA THR A 75 2.51 16.24 -4.97
C THR A 75 2.57 15.21 -3.84
N ILE A 76 2.37 13.94 -4.17
CA ILE A 76 2.49 12.83 -3.21
C ILE A 76 3.51 11.80 -3.65
N LEU A 77 4.00 11.02 -2.68
CA LEU A 77 4.89 9.89 -2.95
C LEU A 77 4.24 8.92 -3.96
N LYS A 78 5.00 8.55 -4.99
CA LYS A 78 4.65 7.49 -5.93
C LYS A 78 4.57 6.14 -5.21
N GLY A 79 3.39 5.53 -5.24
CA GLY A 79 3.10 4.23 -4.67
C GLY A 79 2.41 3.34 -5.70
N MET A 80 2.49 2.03 -5.48
CA MET A 80 1.74 1.04 -6.26
C MET A 80 0.28 1.01 -5.84
N LYS A 81 -0.01 1.22 -4.55
CA LYS A 81 -1.36 1.22 -3.98
C LYS A 81 -1.50 2.26 -2.88
N TYR A 82 -2.72 2.79 -2.74
CA TYR A 82 -3.09 3.84 -1.80
C TYR A 82 -4.35 3.44 -1.04
N TYR A 83 -4.30 3.48 0.29
CA TYR A 83 -5.43 3.12 1.15
C TYR A 83 -5.69 4.22 2.17
N PHE A 84 -6.90 4.79 2.16
CA PHE A 84 -7.34 5.64 3.25
C PHE A 84 -7.90 4.77 4.37
N LEU A 85 -7.34 4.94 5.58
CA LEU A 85 -7.88 4.35 6.81
C LEU A 85 -8.91 5.28 7.45
N LYS A 86 -8.68 6.58 7.30
CA LYS A 86 -9.57 7.69 7.63
C LYS A 86 -9.31 8.80 6.61
N ASP A 87 -10.07 9.89 6.67
CA ASP A 87 -9.88 10.99 5.72
C ASP A 87 -8.45 11.52 5.68
N ASP A 88 -7.86 11.79 6.84
CA ASP A 88 -6.51 12.36 6.92
C ASP A 88 -5.43 11.29 7.20
N GLN A 89 -5.74 9.98 7.07
CA GLN A 89 -4.81 8.88 7.34
C GLN A 89 -4.65 8.01 6.11
N LEU A 90 -3.51 8.15 5.45
CA LEU A 90 -3.20 7.49 4.19
C LEU A 90 -2.09 6.46 4.37
N VAL A 91 -2.26 5.30 3.75
CA VAL A 91 -1.24 4.27 3.63
C VAL A 91 -0.82 4.16 2.17
N VAL A 92 0.47 4.33 1.92
CA VAL A 92 1.08 4.23 0.59
C VAL A 92 1.97 2.99 0.56
N GLN A 93 1.65 2.05 -0.32
CA GLN A 93 2.46 0.85 -0.54
C GLN A 93 3.32 1.03 -1.78
N ASP A 94 4.63 0.88 -1.64
CA ASP A 94 5.54 0.72 -2.77
C ASP A 94 6.22 -0.67 -2.73
N LEU A 95 7.20 -0.92 -3.61
CA LEU A 95 7.89 -2.20 -3.69
C LEU A 95 8.79 -2.49 -2.48
N LYS A 96 9.27 -1.46 -1.79
CA LYS A 96 10.32 -1.57 -0.77
C LYS A 96 9.82 -1.22 0.63
N ARG A 97 8.73 -0.46 0.75
CA ARG A 97 8.20 0.02 2.03
C ARG A 97 6.69 0.25 1.98
N VAL A 98 6.14 0.38 3.17
CA VAL A 98 4.79 0.89 3.42
C VAL A 98 4.90 2.15 4.26
N ARG A 99 4.37 3.26 3.74
CA ARG A 99 4.33 4.56 4.42
C ARG A 99 2.96 4.81 5.01
N PHE A 100 2.91 5.16 6.28
CA PHE A 100 1.73 5.69 6.97
C PHE A 100 1.88 7.21 7.04
N GLN A 101 0.91 7.95 6.52
CA GLN A 101 0.98 9.40 6.39
C GLN A 101 -0.26 10.05 7.01
N ASN A 102 -0.02 11.01 7.89
CA ASN A 102 -1.03 11.90 8.43
C ASN A 102 -1.07 13.19 7.62
N LEU A 103 -2.08 13.32 6.77
CA LEU A 103 -2.21 14.45 5.84
C LEU A 103 -2.47 15.79 6.55
N LYS A 104 -3.07 15.75 7.76
CA LYS A 104 -3.38 16.96 8.53
C LYS A 104 -2.14 17.53 9.24
N LYS A 105 -1.26 16.65 9.71
CA LYS A 105 -0.05 17.03 10.46
C LYS A 105 1.23 17.04 9.62
N GLU A 106 1.15 16.55 8.39
CA GLU A 106 2.30 16.32 7.50
C GLU A 106 3.36 15.35 8.09
N GLU A 107 2.95 14.53 9.06
CA GLU A 107 3.78 13.51 9.69
C GLU A 107 3.69 12.19 8.92
N HIS A 108 4.77 11.41 8.91
CA HIS A 108 4.77 10.07 8.34
C HIS A 108 5.68 9.11 9.10
N SER A 109 5.41 7.81 8.93
CA SER A 109 6.27 6.72 9.36
C SER A 109 6.41 5.70 8.24
N ASP A 110 7.60 5.15 8.08
CA ASP A 110 7.92 4.18 7.02
C ASP A 110 8.25 2.82 7.65
N ILE A 111 7.66 1.76 7.09
CA ILE A 111 7.97 0.38 7.41
C ILE A 111 8.66 -0.24 6.21
N GLU A 112 9.97 -0.45 6.33
CA GLU A 112 10.79 -1.08 5.29
C GLU A 112 10.49 -2.58 5.18
N GLY A 113 10.30 -3.05 3.94
CA GLY A 113 10.08 -4.46 3.61
C GLY A 113 9.07 -4.66 2.48
N HIS A 114 9.06 -5.89 1.94
CA HIS A 114 8.15 -6.29 0.88
C HIS A 114 6.82 -6.76 1.45
N PHE A 115 6.00 -5.83 1.90
CA PHE A 115 4.71 -6.13 2.52
C PHE A 115 3.55 -6.05 1.52
N VAL A 116 2.65 -7.01 1.62
CA VAL A 116 1.28 -6.91 1.14
C VAL A 116 0.45 -6.22 2.22
N VAL A 117 -0.21 -5.13 1.83
CA VAL A 117 -1.07 -4.34 2.71
C VAL A 117 -2.51 -4.86 2.67
N ARG A 118 -3.09 -5.10 3.85
CA ARG A 118 -4.50 -5.43 4.01
C ARG A 118 -5.14 -4.45 5.01
N PRO A 119 -5.87 -3.43 4.55
CA PRO A 119 -6.56 -2.50 5.45
C PRO A 119 -7.69 -3.21 6.18
N LEU A 120 -7.85 -2.90 7.46
CA LEU A 120 -8.94 -3.33 8.33
C LEU A 120 -9.88 -2.15 8.53
N GLN A 121 -10.84 -2.00 7.62
CA GLN A 121 -11.68 -0.80 7.53
C GLN A 121 -12.50 -0.59 8.81
N SER A 122 -13.01 -1.66 9.41
CA SER A 122 -13.81 -1.59 10.63
C SER A 122 -12.98 -1.27 11.88
N LYS A 123 -11.66 -1.43 11.82
CA LYS A 123 -10.75 -1.31 12.97
C LYS A 123 -9.79 -0.12 12.87
N ASN A 124 -9.79 0.64 11.78
CA ASN A 124 -8.80 1.68 11.51
C ASN A 124 -7.35 1.15 11.72
N ALA A 125 -7.06 0.00 11.16
CA ALA A 125 -5.76 -0.66 11.33
C ALA A 125 -5.35 -1.33 10.02
N VAL A 126 -4.13 -1.84 9.98
CA VAL A 126 -3.59 -2.52 8.80
C VAL A 126 -2.89 -3.79 9.22
N LEU A 127 -3.10 -4.86 8.47
CA LEU A 127 -2.22 -6.02 8.47
C LEU A 127 -1.19 -5.89 7.36
N LEU A 128 0.07 -6.06 7.73
CA LEU A 128 1.20 -6.14 6.82
C LEU A 128 1.70 -7.59 6.82
N PHE A 129 1.72 -8.20 5.63
CA PHE A 129 2.23 -9.55 5.44
C PHE A 129 3.41 -9.56 4.47
N SER A 130 4.55 -10.05 4.92
CA SER A 130 5.70 -10.33 4.05
C SER A 130 5.81 -11.84 3.86
N LYS A 131 5.59 -12.30 2.63
CA LYS A 131 5.80 -13.71 2.26
C LYS A 131 7.28 -14.09 2.32
N LYS A 132 8.17 -13.16 1.94
CA LYS A 132 9.62 -13.36 1.95
C LYS A 132 10.14 -13.54 3.37
N ASP A 133 9.71 -12.67 4.29
CA ASP A 133 10.18 -12.69 5.67
C ASP A 133 9.31 -13.60 6.57
N ARG A 134 8.22 -14.15 6.02
CA ARG A 134 7.21 -14.96 6.72
C ARG A 134 6.67 -14.28 7.97
N VAL A 135 6.45 -12.96 7.88
CA VAL A 135 5.95 -12.13 8.97
C VAL A 135 4.56 -11.63 8.66
N LEU A 136 3.66 -11.78 9.64
CA LEU A 136 2.38 -11.08 9.68
C LEU A 136 2.36 -10.14 10.89
N ALA A 137 2.06 -8.87 10.67
CA ALA A 137 2.04 -7.87 11.72
C ALA A 137 0.84 -6.93 11.59
N LYS A 138 0.32 -6.48 12.73
CA LYS A 138 -0.71 -5.45 12.80
C LYS A 138 -0.10 -4.11 13.17
N TYR A 139 -0.56 -3.08 12.47
CA TYR A 139 -0.19 -1.69 12.70
C TYR A 139 -1.45 -0.85 12.88
N ASP A 140 -1.33 0.19 13.71
CA ASP A 140 -2.35 1.22 13.85
C ASP A 140 -2.35 2.20 12.66
N THR A 141 -3.18 3.25 12.71
CA THR A 141 -3.25 4.26 11.65
C THR A 141 -1.97 5.09 11.46
N PHE A 142 -1.11 5.13 12.47
CA PHE A 142 0.12 5.94 12.49
C PHE A 142 1.37 5.11 12.19
N GLY A 143 1.21 3.82 11.87
CA GLY A 143 2.33 2.92 11.61
C GLY A 143 3.04 2.43 12.87
N LYS A 144 2.40 2.51 14.05
CA LYS A 144 2.90 1.85 15.25
C LYS A 144 2.48 0.38 15.21
N LYS A 145 3.45 -0.51 15.42
CA LYS A 145 3.20 -1.95 15.47
C LYS A 145 2.51 -2.33 16.78
N ASP A 146 1.37 -3.02 16.68
CA ASP A 146 0.64 -3.55 17.83
C ASP A 146 1.14 -4.95 18.20
N TRP A 147 1.21 -5.84 17.21
CA TRP A 147 1.72 -7.20 17.38
C TRP A 147 2.27 -7.75 16.07
N ASN A 148 3.08 -8.81 16.16
CA ASN A 148 3.53 -9.58 15.01
C ASN A 148 3.69 -11.07 15.32
N HIS A 149 3.62 -11.86 14.25
CA HIS A 149 3.84 -13.29 14.24
C HIS A 149 4.81 -13.65 13.11
N PHE A 150 5.66 -14.64 13.38
CA PHE A 150 6.70 -15.12 12.47
C PHE A 150 6.33 -16.51 11.93
N ALA A 151 7.12 -16.99 10.97
CA ALA A 151 6.93 -18.28 10.30
C ALA A 151 5.56 -18.44 9.61
N ILE A 152 4.87 -17.33 9.30
CA ILE A 152 3.56 -17.35 8.65
C ILE A 152 3.74 -17.61 7.16
N ALA A 153 3.16 -18.70 6.66
CA ALA A 153 3.18 -19.07 5.25
C ALA A 153 2.00 -18.43 4.48
N GLN A 154 0.82 -18.44 5.09
CA GLN A 154 -0.42 -17.86 4.56
C GLN A 154 -1.35 -17.47 5.71
N TYR A 155 -2.26 -16.54 5.42
CA TYR A 155 -3.27 -16.10 6.37
C TYR A 155 -4.56 -15.74 5.63
N GLU A 156 -5.66 -15.78 6.38
CA GLU A 156 -6.98 -15.33 5.97
C GLU A 156 -7.64 -14.58 7.13
N ILE A 157 -8.55 -13.67 6.81
CA ILE A 157 -9.27 -12.85 7.79
C ILE A 157 -10.75 -13.21 7.73
N ASP A 158 -11.42 -13.23 8.88
CA ASP A 158 -12.86 -13.34 8.92
C ASP A 158 -13.56 -12.08 8.37
N ARG A 159 -14.84 -12.22 8.05
CA ARG A 159 -15.62 -11.13 7.45
C ARG A 159 -15.74 -9.90 8.35
N ASP A 160 -15.77 -10.13 9.66
CA ASP A 160 -15.93 -9.08 10.67
C ASP A 160 -14.59 -8.42 11.08
N GLU A 161 -13.48 -8.84 10.47
CA GLU A 161 -12.13 -8.35 10.78
C GLU A 161 -11.78 -8.44 12.28
N THR A 162 -12.22 -9.51 12.93
CA THR A 162 -11.95 -9.78 14.35
C THR A 162 -10.88 -10.84 14.54
N ILE A 163 -10.75 -11.75 13.58
CA ILE A 163 -9.92 -12.94 13.68
C ILE A 163 -9.07 -13.07 12.41
N VAL A 164 -7.78 -13.30 12.62
CA VAL A 164 -6.91 -13.87 11.60
C VAL A 164 -6.78 -15.36 11.85
N ILE A 165 -6.93 -16.15 10.79
CA ILE A 165 -6.43 -17.52 10.76
C ILE A 165 -5.13 -17.49 9.97
N SER A 166 -4.04 -17.93 10.57
CA SER A 166 -2.74 -18.00 9.93
C SER A 166 -2.19 -19.41 10.07
N CYS A 167 -1.31 -19.83 9.17
CA CYS A 167 -0.61 -21.09 9.35
C CYS A 167 0.88 -20.94 9.09
N SER A 168 1.63 -21.74 9.86
CA SER A 168 3.02 -22.07 9.64
C SER A 168 3.12 -23.46 9.01
N ASP A 169 4.33 -23.98 8.89
CA ASP A 169 4.55 -25.32 8.32
C ASP A 169 4.00 -26.44 9.23
N ASP A 170 3.89 -26.14 10.53
CA ASP A 170 3.61 -27.08 11.62
C ASP A 170 2.42 -26.67 12.50
N SER A 171 1.76 -25.53 12.22
CA SER A 171 0.66 -25.07 13.05
C SER A 171 -0.41 -24.28 12.30
N LEU A 172 -1.64 -24.42 12.76
CA LEU A 172 -2.76 -23.57 12.41
C LEU A 172 -3.10 -22.69 13.61
N SER A 173 -3.03 -21.39 13.42
CA SER A 173 -3.18 -20.38 14.47
C SER A 173 -4.41 -19.53 14.24
N LYS A 174 -5.16 -19.30 15.31
CA LYS A 174 -6.26 -18.34 15.37
C LYS A 174 -5.84 -17.18 16.26
N THR A 175 -5.71 -15.99 15.67
CA THR A 175 -5.29 -14.76 16.34
C THR A 175 -6.46 -13.79 16.41
N ASP A 176 -6.75 -13.28 17.61
CA ASP A 176 -7.64 -12.14 17.79
C ASP A 176 -6.93 -10.86 17.34
N ILE A 177 -7.51 -10.14 16.37
CA ILE A 177 -6.88 -8.98 15.72
C ILE A 177 -6.64 -7.84 16.71
N LEU A 178 -7.57 -7.61 17.63
CA LEU A 178 -7.48 -6.50 18.57
C LEU A 178 -6.35 -6.72 19.57
N THR A 179 -6.28 -7.93 20.14
CA THR A 179 -5.42 -8.25 21.27
C THR A 179 -4.11 -8.93 20.89
N GLY A 180 -3.99 -9.47 19.67
CA GLY A 180 -2.85 -10.30 19.25
C GLY A 180 -2.80 -11.67 19.92
N ARG A 181 -3.79 -12.01 20.75
CA ARG A 181 -3.83 -13.30 21.46
C ARG A 181 -4.07 -14.43 20.46
N THR A 182 -3.21 -15.42 20.51
CA THR A 182 -3.18 -16.52 19.56
C THR A 182 -3.47 -17.85 20.24
N LYS A 183 -4.25 -18.70 19.55
CA LYS A 183 -4.44 -20.11 19.89
C LYS A 183 -4.05 -20.96 18.70
N SER A 184 -3.15 -21.91 18.91
CA SER A 184 -2.59 -22.72 17.84
C SER A 184 -2.91 -24.19 18.04
N ILE A 185 -3.03 -24.90 16.92
CA ILE A 185 -3.17 -26.35 16.86
C ILE A 185 -2.00 -26.85 16.02
N ALA A 186 -1.28 -27.84 16.53
CA ALA A 186 -0.20 -28.49 15.79
C ALA A 186 -0.76 -29.22 14.56
N LEU A 187 0.00 -29.21 13.49
CA LEU A 187 -0.30 -29.90 12.25
C LEU A 187 0.81 -30.89 11.98
N ASP A 188 0.44 -32.09 11.56
CA ASP A 188 1.40 -33.11 11.13
C ASP A 188 1.92 -32.82 9.71
N GLU A 189 1.19 -32.01 8.93
CA GLU A 189 1.46 -31.69 7.53
C GLU A 189 1.13 -30.23 7.21
N PRO A 190 1.88 -29.59 6.27
CA PRO A 190 1.67 -28.20 5.91
C PRO A 190 0.35 -28.00 5.15
N ILE A 191 -0.30 -26.86 5.40
CA ILE A 191 -1.53 -26.47 4.69
C ILE A 191 -1.16 -25.92 3.32
N SER A 192 -1.67 -26.56 2.26
CA SER A 192 -1.50 -26.12 0.88
C SER A 192 -2.38 -24.92 0.51
N LYS A 193 -3.57 -24.81 1.12
CA LYS A 193 -4.50 -23.70 0.90
C LYS A 193 -5.38 -23.46 2.12
N LEU A 194 -5.50 -22.20 2.51
CA LEU A 194 -6.38 -21.73 3.56
C LEU A 194 -7.52 -20.90 2.94
N GLN A 195 -8.75 -21.11 3.39
CA GLN A 195 -9.90 -20.28 3.01
C GLN A 195 -10.87 -20.15 4.18
N ILE A 196 -11.35 -18.94 4.43
CA ILE A 196 -12.42 -18.67 5.40
C ILE A 196 -13.73 -18.39 4.65
N THR A 197 -14.81 -19.00 5.12
CA THR A 197 -16.20 -18.70 4.74
C THR A 197 -16.97 -18.36 6.02
N ASP A 198 -18.17 -17.77 5.88
CA ASP A 198 -18.98 -17.27 7.00
C ASP A 198 -19.11 -18.27 8.19
N LYS A 199 -19.11 -19.58 7.91
CA LYS A 199 -19.29 -20.64 8.93
C LYS A 199 -18.13 -21.62 9.05
N LEU A 200 -17.18 -21.61 8.12
CA LEU A 200 -16.18 -22.67 7.95
C LEU A 200 -14.83 -22.10 7.57
N ILE A 201 -13.81 -22.50 8.31
CA ILE A 201 -12.42 -22.44 7.89
C ILE A 201 -12.15 -23.77 7.17
N VAL A 202 -11.78 -23.68 5.91
CA VAL A 202 -11.34 -24.81 5.10
C VAL A 202 -9.84 -24.71 4.94
N ALA A 203 -9.13 -25.65 5.55
CA ALA A 203 -7.70 -25.84 5.34
C ALA A 203 -7.49 -27.12 4.54
N LEU A 204 -6.88 -27.01 3.36
CA LEU A 204 -6.53 -28.13 2.51
C LEU A 204 -5.09 -28.52 2.78
N ILE A 205 -4.87 -29.74 3.23
CA ILE A 205 -3.54 -30.32 3.40
C ILE A 205 -3.13 -30.92 2.05
N ALA A 206 -1.84 -30.88 1.72
CA ALA A 206 -1.32 -31.65 0.58
C ALA A 206 -1.81 -33.12 0.72
N HIS A 207 -2.16 -33.79 -0.39
CA HIS A 207 -2.75 -35.15 -0.40
C HIS A 207 -4.26 -35.30 -0.11
N LYS A 208 -5.07 -34.28 -0.42
CA LYS A 208 -6.57 -34.33 -0.47
C LYS A 208 -7.30 -34.46 0.87
N LYS A 209 -6.64 -34.32 2.02
CA LYS A 209 -7.32 -34.21 3.33
C LYS A 209 -7.76 -32.76 3.57
N SER A 210 -9.02 -32.58 3.98
CA SER A 210 -9.55 -31.25 4.35
C SER A 210 -9.82 -31.18 5.85
N ILE A 211 -9.24 -30.20 6.54
CA ILE A 211 -9.65 -29.83 7.88
C ILE A 211 -10.75 -28.77 7.75
N ARG A 212 -11.92 -29.08 8.29
CA ARG A 212 -13.05 -28.14 8.38
C ARG A 212 -13.20 -27.72 9.84
N LEU A 213 -12.91 -26.46 10.14
CA LEU A 213 -13.19 -25.88 11.46
C LEU A 213 -14.42 -24.98 11.36
N LYS A 214 -15.41 -25.16 12.24
CA LYS A 214 -16.55 -24.24 12.31
C LYS A 214 -16.14 -22.96 13.04
N THR A 215 -16.55 -21.81 12.51
CA THR A 215 -16.42 -20.51 13.18
C THR A 215 -17.49 -20.39 14.27
N GLY A 216 -17.24 -20.92 15.48
CA GLY A 216 -18.19 -20.87 16.59
C GLY A 216 -17.74 -21.62 17.85
N LYS A 217 -18.24 -21.22 19.04
CA LYS A 217 -17.78 -21.69 20.37
C LYS A 217 -17.65 -23.22 20.48
N LYS A 218 -16.45 -23.65 20.89
CA LYS A 218 -16.04 -25.00 21.35
C LYS A 218 -16.69 -26.18 20.63
N GLN A 219 -15.93 -26.83 19.75
CA GLN A 219 -15.96 -28.29 19.64
C GLN A 219 -14.68 -28.82 18.99
N LYS A 220 -14.25 -30.01 19.43
CA LYS A 220 -13.05 -30.70 18.96
C LYS A 220 -13.09 -30.88 17.43
N PRO A 221 -11.95 -30.73 16.72
CA PRO A 221 -11.88 -31.02 15.29
C PRO A 221 -12.27 -32.49 15.06
N LYS A 222 -13.19 -32.73 14.12
CA LYS A 222 -13.42 -34.06 13.55
C LYS A 222 -12.73 -34.10 12.20
N ALA A 223 -11.75 -35.00 12.06
CA ALA A 223 -11.25 -35.39 10.75
C ALA A 223 -12.38 -36.15 10.03
N CYS A 224 -12.78 -35.68 8.85
CA CYS A 224 -13.55 -36.50 7.92
C CYS A 224 -12.53 -37.15 6.99
N LEU A 225 -12.50 -38.49 7.02
CA LEU A 225 -11.81 -39.33 6.03
C LEU A 225 -12.48 -39.19 4.66
#